data_AF-A0AAE4TSC5-F1
#
_entry.id   AF-A0AAE4TSC5-F1
#
_cell.length_a   1.000
_cell.length_b   1.000
_cell.length_c   1.000
_cell.angle_alpha   90.00
_cell.angle_beta   90.00
_cell.angle_gamma   90.00
#
_symmetry.space_group_name_H-M   'P 1'
#
loop_
_entity.id
_entity.type
_entity.pdbx_description
1 polymer ?
#
loop_
_entity_poly.entity_id
_entity_poly.type
_entity_poly.pdbx_seq_one_letter_code
_entity_poly.pdbx_strand_id
1 'polypeptide(L)' 'YYAHPYSSWERGTNENHNRLIRRWLPKGSKNATQQQVAFIENGINHYPKKLLNYKSPKEFLQTG' A
#
# COMPACT_ATOMS: atom_id res chain seq x y z
N TYR A 1 -5.36 -7.65 -16.04
CA TYR A 1 -4.08 -8.30 -16.38
C TYR A 1 -3.59 -9.07 -15.17
N TYR A 2 -3.14 -10.31 -15.32
CA TYR A 2 -2.58 -11.12 -14.24
C TYR A 2 -1.08 -11.27 -14.44
N ALA A 3 -0.32 -11.31 -13.34
CA ALA A 3 1.11 -11.59 -13.41
C ALA A 3 1.34 -13.03 -13.90
N HIS A 4 2.37 -13.22 -14.73
CA HIS A 4 2.76 -14.52 -15.23
C HIS A 4 3.25 -15.43 -14.09
N PRO A 5 3.08 -16.76 -14.20
CA PRO A 5 3.67 -17.69 -13.25
C PRO A 5 5.18 -17.48 -13.11
N TYR A 6 5.68 -17.53 -11.87
CA TYR A 6 7.10 -17.33 -11.51
C TYR A 6 7.69 -15.94 -11.83
N SER A 7 6.86 -14.96 -12.20
CA SER A 7 7.28 -13.58 -12.49
C SER A 7 7.08 -12.64 -11.31
N SER A 8 7.85 -12.84 -10.23
CA SER A 8 7.74 -12.02 -9.00
C SER A 8 8.00 -10.52 -9.25
N TRP A 9 8.84 -10.19 -10.24
CA TRP A 9 9.17 -8.82 -10.61
C TRP A 9 7.96 -8.01 -11.11
N GLU A 10 6.93 -8.65 -11.68
CA GLU A 10 5.70 -7.98 -12.12
C GLU A 10 4.83 -7.51 -10.93
N ARG A 11 5.15 -7.96 -9.71
CA ARG A 11 4.38 -7.69 -8.49
C ARG A 11 5.12 -6.81 -7.48
N GLY A 12 6.27 -6.23 -7.85
CA GLY A 12 7.10 -5.46 -6.93
C GLY A 12 6.36 -4.34 -6.19
N THR A 13 5.46 -3.63 -6.88
CA THR A 13 4.62 -2.59 -6.26
C THR A 13 3.70 -3.16 -5.19
N ASN A 14 3.06 -4.30 -5.46
CA ASN A 14 2.17 -4.96 -4.51
C ASN A 14 2.94 -5.45 -3.28
N GLU A 15 4.15 -5.98 -3.47
CA GLU A 15 5.00 -6.42 -2.36
C GLU A 15 5.45 -5.27 -1.47
N ASN A 16 5.81 -4.13 -2.07
CA ASN A 16 6.13 -2.92 -1.31
C ASN A 16 4.91 -2.40 -0.52
N HIS A 17 3.73 -2.43 -1.14
CA HIS A 17 2.49 -2.00 -0.47
C HIS A 17 2.11 -2.93 0.69
N ASN A 18 2.26 -4.24 0.51
CA ASN A 18 2.05 -5.23 1.57
C ASN A 18 3.01 -5.02 2.75
N ARG A 19 4.24 -4.57 2.51
CA ARG A 19 5.20 -4.23 3.57
C ARG A 19 4.71 -3.06 4.42
N LEU A 20 4.05 -2.06 3.82
CA LEU A 20 3.44 -0.96 4.57
C LEU A 20 2.31 -1.47 5.45
N ILE A 21 1.35 -2.21 4.88
CA ILE A 21 0.21 -2.79 5.65
C ILE A 21 0.71 -3.59 6.85
N ARG A 22 1.79 -4.36 6.69
CA ARG A 22 2.39 -5.19 7.75
C ARG A 22 2.95 -4.42 8.94
N ARG A 23 3.12 -3.10 8.85
CA ARG A 23 3.49 -2.25 10.00
C ARG A 23 2.35 -2.12 11.00
N TRP A 24 1.10 -2.26 10.54
CA TRP A 24 -0.10 -2.17 11.37
C TRP A 24 -0.76 -3.53 11.59
N LEU A 25 -0.77 -4.39 10.56
CA LEU A 25 -1.36 -5.73 10.62
C LEU A 25 -0.30 -6.80 10.38
N PRO A 26 0.20 -7.44 11.46
CA PRO A 26 1.15 -8.54 11.33
C PRO A 26 0.64 -9.63 10.39
N LYS A 27 1.58 -10.32 9.74
CA LYS A 27 1.27 -11.43 8.83
C LYS A 27 0.45 -12.49 9.59
N GLY A 28 -0.67 -12.91 9.01
CA GLY A 28 -1.56 -13.89 9.62
C GLY A 28 -2.67 -13.30 10.49
N SER A 29 -2.77 -11.97 10.61
CA SER A 29 -3.96 -11.33 11.18
C SER A 29 -5.19 -11.63 10.32
N LYS A 30 -6.24 -12.17 10.94
CA LYS A 30 -7.50 -12.58 10.26
C LYS A 30 -8.70 -11.68 10.57
N ASN A 31 -8.59 -10.82 11.59
CA ASN A 31 -9.72 -10.10 12.17
C ASN A 31 -9.46 -8.59 12.21
N ALA A 32 -9.11 -7.99 11.07
CA ALA A 32 -9.05 -6.54 10.94
C ALA A 32 -10.47 -5.99 10.84
N THR A 33 -10.83 -5.03 11.70
CA THR A 33 -12.12 -4.34 11.59
C THR A 33 -12.09 -3.38 10.40
N GLN A 34 -13.27 -3.06 9.86
CA GLN A 34 -13.37 -2.06 8.78
C GLN A 34 -12.77 -0.71 9.19
N GLN A 35 -12.91 -0.31 10.45
CA GLN A 35 -12.30 0.91 10.99
C GLN A 35 -10.77 0.84 10.99
N GLN A 36 -10.19 -0.31 11.37
CA GLN A 36 -8.74 -0.51 11.30
C GLN A 36 -8.24 -0.47 9.85
N VAL A 37 -8.96 -1.10 8.92
CA VAL A 37 -8.62 -1.05 7.49
C VAL A 37 -8.65 0.40 6.99
N ALA A 38 -9.72 1.15 7.27
CA ALA A 38 -9.82 2.55 6.86
C ALA A 38 -8.72 3.44 7.46
N PHE A 39 -8.35 3.20 8.72
CA PHE A 39 -7.23 3.89 9.37
C PHE A 39 -5.90 3.61 8.65
N ILE A 40 -5.63 2.35 8.32
CA ILE A 40 -4.41 1.93 7.62
C ILE A 40 -4.37 2.51 6.21
N GLU A 41 -5.48 2.42 5.47
CA GLU A 41 -5.61 3.01 4.13
C GLU A 41 -5.35 4.51 4.15
N ASN A 42 -5.95 5.22 5.11
CA ASN A 42 -5.72 6.64 5.30
C ASN A 42 -4.24 6.93 5.56
N GLY A 43 -3.60 6.19 6.47
CA GLY A 43 -2.18 6.34 6.76
C GLY A 43 -1.29 6.12 5.53
N ILE A 44 -1.57 5.08 4.73
CA ILE A 44 -0.80 4.79 3.51
C ILE A 44 -1.02 5.87 2.43
N ASN A 45 -2.25 6.38 2.29
CA ASN A 45 -2.61 7.38 1.29
C ASN A 45 -2.04 8.77 1.59
N HIS A 46 -1.79 9.08 2.87
CA HIS A 46 -1.10 10.30 3.30
C HIS A 46 0.41 10.11 3.47
N TYR A 47 0.94 8.89 3.32
CA TYR A 47 2.37 8.63 3.48
C TYR A 47 3.18 9.18 2.28
N PRO A 48 4.14 10.09 2.52
CA PRO A 48 5.03 10.61 1.46
C PRO A 48 5.82 9.49 0.79
N LYS A 49 5.79 9.44 -0.55
CA LYS A 49 6.55 8.44 -1.33
C LYS A 49 7.65 9.13 -2.12
N LYS A 50 8.89 8.67 -1.97
CA LYS A 50 10.04 9.17 -2.74
C LYS A 50 9.80 9.15 -4.25
N LEU A 51 9.14 8.10 -4.76
CA LEU A 51 8.75 7.96 -6.16
C LEU A 51 7.85 9.10 -6.67
N LEU A 52 7.06 9.70 -5.78
CA LEU A 52 6.13 10.79 -6.08
C LEU A 52 6.73 12.17 -5.75
N ASN A 53 8.06 12.31 -5.81
CA ASN A 53 8.77 13.51 -5.37
C ASN A 53 8.41 13.92 -3.94
N TYR A 54 8.32 12.93 -3.04
CA TYR A 54 7.93 13.11 -1.64
C TYR A 54 6.50 13.64 -1.42
N LYS A 55 5.65 13.64 -2.45
CA LYS A 55 4.21 13.81 -2.27
C LYS A 55 3.59 12.51 -1.76
N SER A 56 2.52 12.63 -0.99
CA SER A 56 1.66 11.51 -0.67
C SER A 56 0.82 11.10 -1.90
N PRO A 57 0.37 9.84 -1.98
CA PRO A 57 -0.57 9.41 -3.02
C PRO A 57 -1.78 10.32 -3.15
N LYS A 58 -2.35 10.75 -2.02
CA LYS A 58 -3.51 11.64 -2.00
C LYS A 58 -3.21 12.99 -2.66
N GLU A 59 -2.10 13.63 -2.30
CA GLU A 59 -1.69 14.91 -2.91
C GLU A 59 -1.40 14.74 -4.40
N PHE A 60 -0.70 13.67 -4.77
CA PHE A 60 -0.35 13.40 -6.16
C PHE A 60 -1.60 13.22 -7.03
N LEU A 61 -2.61 12.49 -6.56
CA LEU A 61 -3.85 12.25 -7.29
C LEU A 61 -4.81 13.45 -7.32
N GLN A 62 -4.75 14.34 -6.33
CA GLN A 62 -5.58 15.56 -6.31
C GLN A 62 -5.01 16.69 -7.18
N THR A 63 -3.74 16.61 -7.58
CA THR A 63 -3.05 17.64 -8.38
C THR A 63 -3.09 17.33 -9.89
N GLY A 64 -3.74 16.24 -10.31
CA GLY A 64 -3.91 15.84 -11.71
C GLY A 64 -5.38 15.73 -12.07
#